data_AF-A0A5B2Z5Z9-F1
#
_entry.id   AF-A0A5B2Z5Z9-F1
#
_cell.length_a   1.000
_cell.length_b   1.000
_cell.length_c   1.000
_cell.angle_alpha   90.00
_cell.angle_beta   90.00
_cell.angle_gamma   90.00
#
_symmetry.space_group_name_H-M   'P 1'
#
loop_
_entity.id
_entity.type
_entity.pdbx_description
1 polymer ?
#
loop_
_entity_poly.entity_id
_entity_poly.type
_entity_poly.pdbx_seq_one_letter_code
_entity_poly.pdbx_strand_id
1 'polypeptide(L)'
;MNCTDNIQTKFRELEEAMQGCLPKVDKDMIIELLNELKEDDYPGWNLQIKLKEGFNENNFRETILRDMDVVPGFHQREKYGGHAAIEHRVNFKTLVYLSTLDDVEFIMGSRSGPGRSSIGPRMERDEHDKIYGPEGGGKA
;
A
#
# COMPACT_ATOMS: atom_id res chain seq x y z
N MET A 1 35.25 4.76 5.36
CA MET A 1 34.06 3.93 5.07
C MET A 1 34.12 3.57 3.60
N ASN A 2 34.09 2.29 3.23
CA ASN A 2 34.15 1.93 1.81
C ASN A 2 32.77 2.20 1.15
N CYS A 3 32.72 2.17 -0.19
CA CYS A 3 31.50 2.47 -0.95
C CYS A 3 30.32 1.54 -0.55
N THR A 4 30.58 0.25 -0.36
CA THR A 4 29.56 -0.75 -0.03
C THR A 4 29.03 -0.59 1.40
N ASP A 5 29.88 -0.25 2.37
CA ASP A 5 29.47 0.00 3.77
C ASP A 5 28.54 1.22 3.85
N ASN A 6 28.81 2.25 3.04
CA ASN A 6 28.00 3.45 2.97
C ASN A 6 26.59 3.14 2.43
N ILE A 7 26.49 2.32 1.38
CA ILE A 7 25.19 1.87 0.83
C ILE A 7 24.41 1.10 1.89
N GLN A 8 25.03 0.14 2.57
CA GLN A 8 24.39 -0.66 3.62
C GLN A 8 23.89 0.22 4.78
N THR A 9 24.69 1.20 5.19
CA THR A 9 24.32 2.12 6.27
C THR A 9 23.13 3.00 5.88
N LYS A 10 23.14 3.57 4.67
CA LYS A 10 22.03 4.38 4.17
C LYS A 10 20.74 3.57 4.00
N PHE A 11 20.85 2.31 3.60
CA PHE A 11 19.69 1.42 3.53
C PHE A 11 19.11 1.15 4.92
N ARG A 12 19.95 0.89 5.93
CA ARG A 12 19.49 0.72 7.32
C ARG A 12 18.80 1.97 7.86
N GLU A 13 19.38 3.15 7.64
CA GLU A 13 18.76 4.43 8.01
C GLU A 13 17.39 4.63 7.34
N LEU A 14 17.26 4.22 6.07
CA LEU A 14 15.98 4.24 5.36
C LEU A 14 14.98 3.27 6.01
N GLU A 15 15.38 2.04 6.31
CA GLU A 15 14.50 1.07 6.98
C GLU A 15 13.98 1.56 8.34
N GLU A 16 14.86 2.16 9.15
CA GLU A 16 14.50 2.76 10.43
C GLU A 16 13.49 3.91 10.23
N ALA A 17 13.72 4.77 9.23
CA ALA A 17 12.79 5.85 8.89
C ALA A 17 11.43 5.32 8.38
N MET A 18 11.41 4.25 7.59
CA MET A 18 10.17 3.62 7.13
C MET A 18 9.35 3.11 8.32
N GLN A 19 9.99 2.40 9.26
CA GLN A 19 9.33 1.89 10.46
C GLN A 19 8.84 3.00 11.39
N GLY A 20 9.61 4.08 11.54
CA GLY A 20 9.24 5.20 12.41
C GLY A 20 8.12 6.07 11.85
N CYS A 21 8.19 6.40 10.55
CA CYS A 21 7.27 7.35 9.91
C CYS A 21 6.00 6.69 9.35
N LEU A 22 6.11 5.43 8.90
CA LEU A 22 5.05 4.70 8.21
C LEU A 22 4.90 3.28 8.79
N PRO A 23 4.69 3.13 10.11
CA PRO A 23 4.70 1.82 10.79
C PRO A 23 3.61 0.86 10.31
N LYS A 24 2.55 1.39 9.70
CA LYS A 24 1.42 0.61 9.18
C LYS A 24 1.51 0.34 7.68
N VAL A 25 2.60 0.73 7.01
CA VAL A 25 2.73 0.59 5.55
C VAL A 25 3.72 -0.53 5.22
N ASP A 26 3.38 -1.32 4.22
CA ASP A 26 4.27 -2.30 3.64
C ASP A 26 5.58 -1.67 3.13
N LYS A 27 6.73 -2.28 3.49
CA LYS A 27 8.05 -1.72 3.16
C LYS A 27 8.30 -1.73 1.64
N ASP A 28 7.88 -2.78 0.95
CA ASP A 28 8.09 -2.89 -0.49
C ASP A 28 7.29 -1.81 -1.22
N MET A 29 6.06 -1.55 -0.76
CA MET A 29 5.27 -0.40 -1.22
C MET A 29 5.99 0.94 -1.02
N ILE A 30 6.61 1.19 0.14
CA ILE A 30 7.34 2.45 0.38
C ILE A 30 8.51 2.60 -0.60
N ILE A 31 9.28 1.53 -0.84
CA ILE A 31 10.41 1.53 -1.76
C ILE A 31 9.95 1.73 -3.20
N GLU A 32 8.89 1.02 -3.63
CA GLU A 32 8.27 1.22 -4.94
C GLU A 32 7.81 2.67 -5.11
N LEU A 33 7.06 3.23 -4.15
CA LEU A 33 6.59 4.61 -4.19
C LEU A 33 7.74 5.62 -4.22
N LEU A 34 8.82 5.40 -3.45
CA LEU A 34 9.99 6.28 -3.45
C LEU A 34 10.64 6.38 -4.84
N ASN A 35 10.62 5.30 -5.62
CA ASN A 35 11.12 5.33 -6.99
C ASN A 35 10.22 6.15 -7.91
N GLU A 36 8.90 6.09 -7.72
CA GLU A 36 7.93 6.85 -8.50
C GLU A 36 7.95 8.35 -8.19
N LEU A 37 8.14 8.70 -6.92
CA LEU A 37 8.20 10.08 -6.45
C LEU A 37 9.40 10.89 -7.00
N LYS A 38 10.31 10.24 -7.74
CA LYS A 38 11.39 10.92 -8.47
C LYS A 38 10.86 11.65 -9.71
N GLU A 39 9.77 11.17 -10.30
CA GLU A 39 9.24 11.63 -11.59
C GLU A 39 7.81 12.20 -11.48
N ASP A 40 7.01 11.71 -10.53
CA ASP A 40 5.63 12.16 -10.28
C ASP A 40 5.43 12.37 -8.78
N ASP A 41 5.07 13.58 -8.34
CA ASP A 41 4.82 13.89 -6.92
C ASP A 41 3.61 13.14 -6.33
N TYR A 42 2.73 12.61 -7.18
CA TYR A 42 1.48 11.96 -6.82
C TYR A 42 1.11 10.81 -7.79
N PRO A 43 1.94 9.74 -7.90
CA PRO A 43 1.64 8.63 -8.80
C PRO A 43 0.27 8.00 -8.49
N GLY A 44 -0.36 7.43 -9.52
CA GLY A 44 -1.59 6.65 -9.35
C GLY A 44 -1.33 5.28 -8.72
N TRP A 45 -2.09 4.93 -7.69
CA TRP A 45 -1.92 3.71 -6.91
C TRP A 45 -3.27 3.05 -6.58
N ASN A 46 -3.24 1.72 -6.51
CA ASN A 46 -4.31 0.91 -5.95
C ASN A 46 -3.91 0.50 -4.53
N LEU A 47 -4.43 1.23 -3.55
CA LEU A 47 -4.25 0.94 -2.13
C LEU A 47 -5.19 -0.16 -1.67
N GLN A 48 -4.68 -1.03 -0.83
CA GLN A 48 -5.44 -1.96 0.01
C GLN A 48 -5.15 -1.64 1.46
N ILE A 49 -6.21 -1.33 2.19
CA ILE A 49 -6.16 -0.92 3.58
C ILE A 49 -6.83 -2.02 4.38
N LYS A 50 -6.05 -2.72 5.20
CA LYS A 50 -6.58 -3.63 6.21
C LYS A 50 -7.23 -2.82 7.32
N LEU A 51 -8.48 -3.14 7.62
CA LEU A 51 -9.26 -2.45 8.63
C LEU A 51 -9.35 -3.33 9.88
N LYS A 52 -9.38 -2.69 11.05
CA LYS A 52 -9.56 -3.36 12.33
C LYS A 52 -10.89 -4.14 12.36
N GLU A 53 -10.91 -5.21 13.13
CA GLU A 53 -12.16 -5.93 13.40
C GLU A 53 -13.19 -5.01 14.07
N GLY A 54 -14.45 -5.10 13.61
CA GLY A 54 -15.54 -4.26 14.13
C GLY A 54 -15.53 -2.80 13.65
N PHE A 55 -14.71 -2.45 12.64
CA PHE A 55 -14.75 -1.11 12.04
C PHE A 55 -16.15 -0.76 11.52
N ASN A 56 -16.50 0.53 11.56
CA ASN A 56 -17.74 1.02 10.98
C ASN A 56 -17.51 1.44 9.53
N GLU A 57 -18.01 0.64 8.60
CA GLU A 57 -17.85 0.87 7.15
C GLU A 57 -18.35 2.23 6.69
N ASN A 58 -19.51 2.68 7.20
CA ASN A 58 -20.08 3.96 6.80
C ASN A 58 -19.21 5.12 7.29
N ASN A 59 -18.76 5.08 8.54
CA ASN A 59 -17.90 6.12 9.09
C ASN A 59 -16.55 6.18 8.35
N PHE A 60 -15.96 5.03 8.05
CA PHE A 60 -14.72 4.97 7.28
C PHE A 60 -14.92 5.51 5.86
N ARG A 61 -16.00 5.09 5.18
CA ARG A 61 -16.36 5.57 3.84
C ARG A 61 -16.51 7.09 3.83
N GLU A 62 -17.27 7.64 4.77
CA GLU A 62 -17.51 9.08 4.86
C GLU A 62 -16.23 9.86 5.14
N THR A 63 -15.35 9.33 5.98
CA THR A 63 -14.05 9.95 6.28
C THR A 63 -13.17 10.00 5.02
N ILE A 64 -13.02 8.88 4.31
CA ILE A 64 -12.23 8.83 3.08
C ILE A 64 -12.85 9.71 1.99
N LEU A 65 -14.17 9.68 1.80
CA LEU A 65 -14.84 10.51 0.82
C LEU A 65 -14.66 12.00 1.12
N ARG A 66 -14.81 12.41 2.38
CA ARG A 66 -14.65 13.82 2.77
C ARG A 66 -13.21 14.31 2.60
N ASP A 67 -12.24 13.49 3.00
CA ASP A 67 -10.86 13.95 3.16
C ASP A 67 -10.00 13.68 1.91
N MET A 68 -10.42 12.74 1.05
CA MET A 68 -9.69 12.34 -0.16
C MET A 68 -10.52 12.42 -1.45
N ASP A 69 -11.83 12.70 -1.36
CA ASP A 69 -12.75 12.74 -2.52
C ASP A 69 -12.76 11.43 -3.33
N VAL A 70 -12.60 10.29 -2.64
CA VAL A 70 -12.63 8.95 -3.24
C VAL A 70 -13.60 8.05 -2.48
N VAL A 71 -14.30 7.20 -3.22
CA VAL A 71 -15.19 6.18 -2.65
C VAL A 71 -14.41 4.86 -2.51
N PRO A 72 -14.13 4.37 -1.28
CA PRO A 72 -13.51 3.07 -1.07
C PRO A 72 -14.45 1.92 -1.45
N GLY A 73 -13.89 0.89 -2.09
CA GLY A 73 -14.55 -0.41 -2.27
C GLY A 73 -14.25 -1.31 -1.08
N PHE A 74 -15.27 -1.86 -0.42
CA PHE A 74 -15.08 -2.71 0.76
C PHE A 74 -15.22 -4.19 0.43
N HIS A 75 -14.38 -4.98 1.10
CA HIS A 75 -14.35 -6.42 0.96
C HIS A 75 -14.20 -7.07 2.33
N GLN A 76 -14.93 -8.16 2.57
CA GLN A 76 -14.79 -9.00 3.74
C GLN A 76 -14.39 -10.40 3.28
N ARG A 77 -13.24 -10.87 3.73
CA ARG A 77 -12.81 -12.26 3.51
C ARG A 77 -12.38 -12.87 4.83
N GLU A 78 -12.79 -14.12 5.05
CA GLU A 78 -12.54 -14.90 6.26
C GLU A 78 -11.05 -14.92 6.66
N LYS A 79 -10.15 -14.85 5.68
CA LYS A 79 -8.70 -14.93 5.89
C LYS A 79 -7.98 -13.60 6.17
N TYR A 80 -8.49 -12.48 5.66
CA TYR A 80 -7.80 -11.18 5.75
C TYR A 80 -8.55 -10.15 6.61
N GLY A 81 -9.76 -10.47 7.03
CA GLY A 81 -10.66 -9.52 7.67
C GLY A 81 -11.24 -8.51 6.67
N GLY A 82 -11.80 -7.43 7.21
CA GLY A 82 -12.30 -6.32 6.41
C GLY A 82 -11.16 -5.52 5.80
N HIS A 83 -11.25 -5.23 4.51
CA HIS A 83 -10.30 -4.32 3.85
C HIS A 83 -11.01 -3.40 2.86
N ALA A 84 -10.42 -2.22 2.65
CA ALA A 84 -10.85 -1.24 1.67
C ALA A 84 -9.84 -1.16 0.51
N ALA A 85 -10.35 -1.17 -0.71
CA ALA A 85 -9.62 -0.84 -1.92
C ALA A 85 -9.86 0.62 -2.29
N ILE A 86 -8.77 1.39 -2.49
CA ILE A 86 -8.82 2.80 -2.88
C ILE A 86 -7.89 3.00 -4.07
N GLU A 87 -8.44 3.46 -5.19
CA GLU A 87 -7.63 3.95 -6.32
C GLU A 87 -7.46 5.45 -6.19
N HIS A 88 -6.23 5.93 -5.99
CA HIS A 88 -5.96 7.36 -5.83
C HIS A 88 -4.55 7.76 -6.25
N ARG A 89 -4.32 9.07 -6.38
CA ARG A 89 -2.98 9.64 -6.54
C ARG A 89 -2.36 9.86 -5.16
N VAL A 90 -1.23 9.21 -4.86
CA VAL A 90 -0.72 9.09 -3.49
C VAL A 90 0.73 9.53 -3.36
N ASN A 91 1.09 10.00 -2.18
CA ASN A 91 2.47 10.23 -1.75
C ASN A 91 2.61 9.90 -0.26
N PHE A 92 3.80 10.14 0.33
CA PHE A 92 4.01 9.85 1.75
C PHE A 92 3.08 10.62 2.69
N LYS A 93 2.64 11.83 2.37
CA LYS A 93 1.64 12.54 3.19
C LYS A 93 0.30 11.82 3.20
N THR A 94 -0.08 11.24 2.06
CA THR A 94 -1.30 10.41 1.95
C THR A 94 -1.18 9.17 2.84
N LEU A 95 -0.03 8.49 2.80
CA LEU A 95 0.20 7.28 3.61
C LEU A 95 0.29 7.57 5.11
N VAL A 96 0.91 8.70 5.50
CA VAL A 96 0.91 9.17 6.89
C VAL A 96 -0.52 9.45 7.35
N TYR A 97 -1.29 10.19 6.57
CA TYR A 97 -2.69 10.47 6.88
C TYR A 97 -3.49 9.19 7.12
N LEU A 98 -3.48 8.26 6.16
CA LEU A 98 -4.17 6.97 6.29
C LEU A 98 -3.68 6.17 7.50
N SER A 99 -2.38 6.21 7.80
CA SER A 99 -1.81 5.52 8.97
C SER A 99 -2.29 6.11 10.29
N THR A 100 -2.72 7.38 10.32
CA THR A 100 -3.27 8.03 11.52
C THR A 100 -4.72 7.66 11.82
N LEU A 101 -5.44 7.09 10.85
CA LEU A 101 -6.82 6.67 11.05
C LEU A 101 -6.88 5.46 12.00
N ASP A 102 -7.76 5.55 12.98
CA ASP A 102 -7.90 4.53 14.02
C ASP A 102 -8.35 3.19 13.46
N ASP A 103 -9.22 3.18 12.45
CA ASP A 103 -9.72 1.95 11.82
C ASP A 103 -8.66 1.24 10.97
N VAL A 104 -7.54 1.89 10.64
CA VAL A 104 -6.50 1.35 9.78
C VAL A 104 -5.50 0.54 10.58
N GLU A 105 -5.35 -0.73 10.23
CA GLU A 105 -4.37 -1.65 10.79
C GLU A 105 -3.10 -1.71 9.93
N PHE A 106 -3.25 -1.85 8.61
CA PHE A 106 -2.14 -2.02 7.69
C PHE A 106 -2.48 -1.50 6.28
N ILE A 107 -1.49 -1.03 5.53
CA ILE A 107 -1.62 -0.45 4.21
C ILE A 107 -0.61 -1.12 3.28
N MET A 108 -1.09 -1.64 2.16
CA MET A 108 -0.28 -2.10 1.05
C MET A 108 -0.89 -1.67 -0.26
N GLY A 109 -0.23 -1.93 -1.37
CA GLY A 109 -0.78 -1.56 -2.67
C GLY A 109 0.23 -1.76 -3.77
N SER A 110 -0.17 -1.34 -4.96
CA SER A 110 0.69 -1.33 -6.14
C SER A 110 0.41 -0.11 -7.00
N ARG A 111 1.39 0.29 -7.78
CA ARG A 111 1.20 1.28 -8.84
C ARG A 111 0.03 0.87 -9.74
N SER A 112 -0.82 1.84 -10.09
CA SER A 112 -1.82 1.67 -11.15
C SER A 112 -1.09 1.68 -12.49
N GLY A 113 -1.17 0.59 -13.26
CA GLY A 113 -0.43 0.45 -14.52
C GLY A 113 -0.75 1.56 -15.53
N PRO A 114 0.11 1.78 -16.56
CA PRO A 114 -0.03 2.85 -17.55
C PRO A 114 -1.29 2.77 -18.44
N GLY A 115 -2.15 1.77 -18.23
CA GLY A 115 -3.51 1.75 -18.75
C GLY A 115 -4.42 1.02 -17.79
N ARG A 116 -5.08 1.75 -16.88
CA ARG A 116 -6.36 1.45 -16.16
C ARG A 116 -6.68 0.01 -15.73
N SER A 117 -5.73 -0.91 -15.72
CA SER A 117 -5.90 -2.28 -15.27
C SER A 117 -5.30 -2.36 -13.88
N SER A 118 -6.16 -2.32 -12.88
CA SER A 118 -5.77 -2.69 -11.52
C SER A 118 -5.23 -4.12 -11.56
N ILE A 119 -4.14 -4.40 -10.85
CA ILE A 119 -3.55 -5.75 -10.76
C ILE A 119 -4.35 -6.63 -9.77
N GLY A 120 -5.61 -6.29 -9.53
CA GLY A 120 -6.45 -6.88 -8.48
C GLY A 120 -5.88 -6.70 -7.05
N PRO A 121 -6.57 -7.24 -6.04
CA PRO A 121 -6.09 -7.19 -4.66
C PRO A 121 -4.78 -7.98 -4.48
N ARG A 122 -3.65 -7.27 -4.28
CA ARG A 122 -2.34 -7.84 -3.93
C ARG A 122 -2.38 -8.85 -2.77
N MET A 123 -3.17 -8.65 -1.70
CA MET A 123 -3.26 -9.61 -0.59
C MET A 123 -3.63 -11.02 -1.07
N GLU A 124 -4.56 -11.09 -2.03
CA GLU A 124 -5.04 -12.34 -2.59
C GLU A 124 -4.01 -12.98 -3.51
N ARG A 125 -3.32 -12.16 -4.32
CA ARG A 125 -2.29 -12.64 -5.25
C ARG A 125 -1.05 -13.14 -4.52
N ASP A 126 -0.58 -12.43 -3.50
CA ASP A 126 0.63 -12.81 -2.76
C ASP A 126 0.43 -14.12 -1.99
N GLU A 127 -0.80 -14.45 -1.60
CA GLU A 127 -1.11 -15.77 -1.05
C GLU A 127 -1.35 -16.84 -2.10
N HIS A 128 -2.01 -16.52 -3.21
CA HIS A 128 -2.10 -17.43 -4.35
C HIS A 128 -0.69 -17.84 -4.79
N ASP A 129 0.23 -16.89 -4.91
CA ASP A 129 1.62 -17.13 -5.32
C ASP A 129 2.40 -17.94 -4.26
N LYS A 130 2.09 -17.77 -2.97
CA LYS A 130 2.67 -18.59 -1.89
C LYS A 130 2.16 -20.04 -1.88
N ILE A 131 0.93 -20.28 -2.32
CA ILE A 131 0.30 -21.62 -2.29
C ILE A 131 0.47 -22.36 -3.62
N TYR A 132 0.39 -21.63 -4.74
CA TYR A 132 0.29 -22.17 -6.10
C TYR A 132 1.42 -21.70 -7.03
N GLY A 133 2.25 -20.75 -6.59
CA GLY A 133 3.27 -20.11 -7.44
C GLY A 133 2.70 -18.96 -8.27
N PRO A 134 3.55 -18.02 -8.74
CA PRO A 134 3.11 -16.86 -9.50
C PRO A 134 2.45 -17.27 -10.82
N GLU A 135 1.19 -16.86 -11.00
CA GLU A 135 0.50 -16.99 -12.29
C GLU A 135 1.04 -15.93 -13.26
N GLY A 136 2.04 -16.32 -14.06
CA GLY A 136 2.55 -15.43 -15.10
C GLY A 136 4.01 -15.61 -15.49
N GLY A 137 4.60 -16.80 -15.29
CA GLY A 137 5.84 -17.19 -15.96
C GLY A 137 5.61 -17.37 -17.47
N GLY A 138 5.35 -16.27 -18.18
CA GLY A 138 5.36 -16.21 -19.63
C GLY A 138 6.77 -16.57 -20.11
N LYS A 139 6.89 -17.72 -20.77
CA LYS A 139 8.10 -18.14 -21.47
C LYS A 139 8.55 -17.04 -22.42
N ALA A 140 9.86 -16.74 -22.36
CA ALA A 140 10.56 -16.08 -23.46
C ALA A 140 10.44 -16.88 -24.76
#